data_AF-A0A354Q6B8-F1
#
_entry.id   AF-A0A354Q6B8-F1
#
_cell.length_a   1.000
_cell.length_b   1.000
_cell.length_c   1.000
_cell.angle_alpha   90.00
_cell.angle_beta   90.00
_cell.angle_gamma   90.00
#
_symmetry.space_group_name_H-M   'P 1'
#
loop_
_entity.id
_entity.type
_entity.pdbx_description
1 polymer ?
#
loop_
_entity_poly.entity_id
_entity_poly.type
_entity_poly.pdbx_seq_one_letter_code
_entity_poly.pdbx_strand_id
1 'polypeptide(L)'
;ARKEFDFDISDPQHIRISPLNRNSDANRIIEELAISVNRETGRLFQEADFPGIYRTQSSYEIIKEVEEGTQLSMEHLRIEPARLSTIPGSHAGLGCEVYMQITSPIRRFVDLITQQQLKLLIEKKDPVFSIEDMMRWSEEISLRHKK
;
A
#
# COMPACT_ATOMS: atom_id res chain seq x y z
N ALA A 1 2.62 16.06 7.89
CA ALA A 1 3.50 15.09 7.18
C ALA A 1 4.46 14.45 8.19
N ARG A 2 4.71 13.14 8.10
CA ARG A 2 5.72 12.46 8.93
C ARG A 2 7.10 13.01 8.55
N LYS A 3 7.86 13.56 9.50
CA LYS A 3 9.23 14.00 9.25
C LYS A 3 10.13 12.78 9.22
N GLU A 4 10.85 12.59 8.11
CA GLU A 4 11.86 11.55 7.96
C GLU A 4 13.25 12.18 7.92
N PHE A 5 14.28 11.43 8.32
CA PHE A 5 15.64 11.91 8.48
C PHE A 5 16.65 10.90 7.94
N ASP A 6 17.72 11.40 7.34
CA ASP A 6 18.91 10.62 6.96
C ASP A 6 19.97 10.73 8.06
N PHE A 7 20.56 9.58 8.38
CA PHE A 7 21.63 9.46 9.36
C PHE A 7 22.92 9.09 8.64
N ASP A 8 23.89 10.00 8.63
CA ASP A 8 25.24 9.71 8.19
C ASP A 8 26.06 9.21 9.38
N ILE A 9 26.37 7.91 9.33
CA ILE A 9 27.10 7.16 10.36
C ILE A 9 28.53 6.82 9.92
N SER A 10 29.07 7.52 8.92
CA SER A 10 30.44 7.31 8.44
C SER A 10 31.50 7.56 9.52
N ASP A 11 31.22 8.48 10.45
CA ASP A 11 31.95 8.65 11.71
C ASP A 11 31.03 8.31 12.90
N PRO A 12 31.21 7.16 13.58
CA PRO A 12 30.42 6.78 14.74
C PRO A 12 30.51 7.75 15.92
N GLN A 13 31.55 8.59 16.00
CA GLN A 13 31.69 9.63 17.04
C GLN A 13 30.93 10.92 16.68
N HIS A 14 30.62 11.13 15.40
CA HIS A 14 29.96 12.33 14.89
C HIS A 14 28.83 11.97 13.89
N ILE A 15 27.71 11.50 14.43
CA ILE A 15 26.53 11.20 13.61
C ILE A 15 25.92 12.52 13.09
N ARG A 16 25.79 12.65 11.76
CA ARG A 16 25.05 13.77 11.16
C ARG A 16 23.62 13.36 10.83
N ILE A 17 22.68 14.20 11.23
CA ILE A 17 21.25 13.99 10.98
C ILE A 17 20.78 15.11 10.05
N SER A 18 20.17 14.75 8.93
CA SER A 18 19.62 15.70 7.97
C SER A 18 18.17 15.37 7.61
N PRO A 19 17.30 16.34 7.29
CA PRO A 19 15.95 16.06 6.83
C PRO A 19 15.98 15.30 5.50
N LEU A 20 15.29 14.16 5.42
CA LEU A 20 15.19 13.41 4.18
C LEU A 20 14.15 14.08 3.26
N ASN A 21 14.59 14.55 2.09
CA ASN A 21 13.68 15.05 1.06
C ASN A 21 13.27 13.91 0.11
N ARG A 22 12.07 13.36 0.31
CA ARG A 22 11.51 12.34 -0.60
C ARG A 22 10.89 12.92 -1.87
N ASN A 23 10.65 14.23 -1.95
CA ASN A 23 9.85 14.85 -3.01
C ASN A 23 10.67 15.22 -4.25
N SER A 24 11.68 14.42 -4.59
CA SER A 24 12.37 14.57 -5.88
C SER A 24 11.47 14.09 -7.02
N ASP A 25 11.62 14.67 -8.21
CA ASP A 25 10.86 14.23 -9.39
C ASP A 25 11.14 12.75 -9.72
N ALA A 26 12.37 12.30 -9.52
CA ALA A 26 12.75 10.90 -9.71
C ALA A 26 11.98 9.96 -8.77
N ASN A 27 11.88 10.29 -7.48
CA ASN A 27 11.12 9.47 -6.53
C ASN A 27 9.64 9.44 -6.87
N ARG A 28 9.08 10.58 -7.28
CA ARG A 28 7.67 10.67 -7.69
C ARG A 28 7.39 9.78 -8.90
N ILE A 29 8.27 9.75 -9.91
CA ILE A 29 8.12 8.86 -11.06
C ILE A 29 8.07 7.39 -10.61
N ILE A 30 8.99 6.98 -9.72
CA ILE A 30 9.03 5.60 -9.22
C ILE A 30 7.79 5.26 -8.39
N GLU A 31 7.32 6.20 -7.56
CA GLU A 31 6.10 6.04 -6.76
C GLU A 31 4.87 5.85 -7.64
N GLU A 32 4.65 6.71 -8.63
CA GLU A 32 3.50 6.61 -9.54
C GLU A 32 3.54 5.34 -10.39
N LEU A 33 4.72 4.93 -10.88
CA LEU A 33 4.87 3.66 -11.58
C LEU A 33 4.54 2.47 -10.66
N ALA A 34 5.01 2.50 -9.42
CA ALA A 34 4.70 1.45 -8.46
C ALA A 34 3.21 1.39 -8.14
N ILE A 35 2.55 2.54 -7.96
CA ILE A 35 1.10 2.64 -7.74
C ILE A 35 0.34 2.08 -8.94
N SER A 36 0.75 2.45 -10.16
CA SER A 36 0.13 1.97 -11.40
C SER A 36 0.18 0.44 -11.51
N VAL A 37 1.34 -0.18 -11.30
CA VAL A 37 1.50 -1.65 -11.33
C VAL A 37 0.67 -2.33 -10.24
N ASN A 38 0.67 -1.76 -9.03
CA ASN A 38 -0.08 -2.25 -7.88
C ASN A 38 -1.60 -2.20 -8.10
N ARG A 39 -2.11 -1.10 -8.68
CA ARG A 39 -3.52 -0.94 -9.06
C ARG A 39 -3.91 -1.93 -10.16
N GLU A 40 -3.11 -2.03 -11.21
CA GLU A 40 -3.41 -2.89 -12.35
C GLU A 40 -3.40 -4.37 -11.96
N THR A 41 -2.48 -4.77 -11.08
CA THR A 41 -2.51 -6.13 -10.49
C THR A 41 -3.81 -6.38 -9.74
N GLY A 42 -4.26 -5.41 -8.93
CA GLY A 42 -5.55 -5.50 -8.23
C GLY A 42 -6.73 -5.68 -9.18
N ARG A 43 -6.74 -4.92 -10.28
CA ARG A 43 -7.77 -5.04 -11.33
C ARG A 43 -7.79 -6.44 -11.95
N LEU A 44 -6.62 -6.97 -12.33
CA LEU A 44 -6.52 -8.31 -12.92
C LEU A 44 -7.02 -9.41 -12.00
N PHE A 45 -6.67 -9.36 -10.72
CA PHE A 45 -7.15 -10.35 -9.74
C PHE A 45 -8.66 -10.24 -9.52
N GLN A 46 -9.17 -9.01 -9.43
CA GLN A 46 -10.60 -8.77 -9.24
C GLN A 46 -11.42 -9.26 -10.44
N GLU A 47 -11.00 -8.97 -11.66
CA GLU A 47 -11.71 -9.38 -12.88
C GLU A 47 -11.72 -10.89 -13.08
N ALA A 48 -10.66 -11.57 -12.66
CA ALA A 48 -10.54 -13.02 -12.78
C ALA A 48 -11.09 -13.79 -11.56
N ASP A 49 -11.60 -13.09 -10.55
CA ASP A 49 -11.98 -13.65 -9.24
C ASP A 49 -10.87 -14.54 -8.64
N PHE A 50 -9.61 -14.09 -8.78
CA PHE A 50 -8.44 -14.88 -8.39
C PHE A 50 -8.06 -14.63 -6.92
N PRO A 51 -7.74 -15.67 -6.12
CA PRO A 51 -7.36 -15.49 -4.73
C PRO A 51 -6.14 -14.57 -4.56
N GLY A 52 -6.31 -13.50 -3.78
CA GLY A 52 -5.26 -12.53 -3.50
C GLY A 52 -5.53 -11.70 -2.25
N ILE A 53 -4.52 -10.89 -1.86
CA ILE A 53 -4.61 -9.95 -0.74
C ILE A 53 -4.57 -8.51 -1.28
N TYR A 54 -5.67 -7.81 -1.08
CA TYR A 54 -5.84 -6.40 -1.37
C TYR A 54 -5.39 -5.52 -0.20
N ARG A 55 -5.07 -4.28 -0.51
CA ARG A 55 -4.75 -3.23 0.44
C ARG A 55 -5.81 -2.15 0.32
N THR A 56 -6.76 -2.14 1.25
CA THR A 56 -7.94 -1.27 1.20
C THR A 56 -7.85 -0.16 2.23
N GLN A 57 -8.43 0.98 1.93
CA GLN A 57 -8.50 2.14 2.82
C GLN A 57 -9.86 2.82 2.64
N SER A 58 -10.61 2.91 3.73
CA SER A 58 -11.90 3.59 3.76
C SER A 58 -11.77 5.06 3.34
N SER A 59 -12.86 5.63 2.81
CA SER A 59 -12.96 7.07 2.56
C SER A 59 -12.65 7.89 3.80
N TYR A 60 -12.15 9.10 3.59
CA TYR A 60 -11.95 10.06 4.66
C TYR A 60 -13.31 10.57 5.18
N GLU A 61 -13.34 10.95 6.44
CA GLU A 61 -14.48 11.63 7.04
C GLU A 61 -14.10 13.07 7.36
N ILE A 62 -15.00 14.02 7.07
CA ILE A 62 -14.83 15.41 7.46
C ILE A 62 -15.30 15.54 8.90
N ILE A 63 -14.38 15.88 9.80
CA ILE A 63 -14.63 15.92 11.26
C ILE A 63 -14.75 17.34 11.83
N LYS A 64 -14.53 18.36 11.02
CA LYS A 64 -14.69 19.77 11.40
C LYS A 64 -15.44 20.51 10.30
N GLU A 65 -16.30 21.44 10.68
CA GLU A 65 -16.92 22.36 9.73
C GLU A 65 -15.84 23.17 9.03
N VAL A 66 -16.00 23.32 7.72
CA VAL A 66 -15.07 24.02 6.85
C VAL A 66 -15.87 25.15 6.23
N GLU A 67 -15.46 26.39 6.46
CA GLU A 67 -16.10 27.55 5.85
C GLU A 67 -16.10 27.41 4.32
N GLU A 68 -17.22 27.80 3.70
CA GLU A 68 -17.44 27.67 2.26
C GLU A 68 -16.35 28.45 1.49
N GLY A 69 -15.63 27.75 0.60
CA GLY A 69 -14.48 28.31 -0.13
C GLY A 69 -13.11 28.05 0.52
N THR A 70 -13.05 27.43 1.70
CA THR A 70 -11.78 27.07 2.34
C THR A 70 -11.23 25.74 1.82
N GLN A 71 -9.92 25.67 1.60
CA GLN A 71 -9.27 24.42 1.20
C GLN A 71 -9.20 23.43 2.38
N LEU A 72 -9.64 22.20 2.15
CA LEU A 72 -9.53 21.13 3.14
C LEU A 72 -8.06 20.87 3.48
N SER A 73 -7.74 20.86 4.78
CA SER A 73 -6.45 20.49 5.31
C SER A 73 -6.56 19.16 6.06
N MET A 74 -5.42 18.55 6.38
CA MET A 74 -5.38 17.30 7.16
C MET A 74 -6.02 17.43 8.56
N GLU A 75 -6.21 18.65 9.07
CA GLU A 75 -6.85 18.88 10.38
C GLU A 75 -8.37 18.76 10.34
N HIS A 76 -8.96 18.80 9.14
CA HIS A 76 -10.40 18.67 8.90
C HIS A 76 -10.80 17.23 8.57
N LEU A 77 -9.82 16.34 8.34
CA LEU A 77 -10.04 15.01 7.80
C LEU A 77 -9.63 13.93 8.81
N ARG A 78 -10.52 12.97 9.05
CA ARG A 78 -10.17 11.68 9.66
C ARG A 78 -9.90 10.67 8.55
N ILE A 79 -8.66 10.19 8.51
CA ILE A 79 -8.22 9.19 7.53
C ILE A 79 -7.88 7.92 8.29
N GLU A 80 -8.58 6.83 7.98
CA GLU A 80 -8.30 5.52 8.55
C GLU A 80 -7.03 4.91 7.93
N PRO A 81 -6.24 4.14 8.69
CA PRO A 81 -5.11 3.43 8.12
C PRO A 81 -5.56 2.38 7.12
N ALA A 82 -4.77 2.17 6.07
CA ALA A 82 -5.02 1.07 5.14
C ALA A 82 -4.89 -0.28 5.86
N ARG A 83 -5.69 -1.26 5.44
CA ARG A 83 -5.74 -2.63 5.98
C ARG A 83 -5.56 -3.66 4.87
N LEU A 84 -5.11 -4.85 5.24
CA LEU A 84 -5.11 -5.99 4.32
C LEU A 84 -6.51 -6.62 4.32
N SER A 85 -6.94 -7.11 3.16
CA SER A 85 -8.26 -7.68 2.95
C SER A 85 -8.19 -8.69 1.82
N THR A 86 -8.93 -9.79 1.90
CA THR A 86 -9.15 -10.70 0.77
C THR A 86 -10.29 -10.27 -0.14
N ILE A 87 -11.10 -9.31 0.33
CA ILE A 87 -12.16 -8.68 -0.45
C ILE A 87 -11.59 -7.42 -1.13
N PRO A 88 -11.78 -7.25 -2.45
CA PRO A 88 -11.35 -6.05 -3.15
C PRO A 88 -12.08 -4.81 -2.62
N GLY A 89 -11.41 -3.67 -2.65
CA GLY A 89 -11.99 -2.41 -2.22
C GLY A 89 -11.07 -1.24 -2.53
N SER A 90 -11.64 -0.04 -2.40
CA SER A 90 -10.93 1.19 -2.72
C SER A 90 -9.80 1.48 -1.74
N HIS A 91 -8.85 2.29 -2.20
CA HIS A 91 -7.79 2.88 -1.41
C HIS A 91 -7.90 4.40 -1.49
N ALA A 92 -8.71 5.00 -0.61
CA ALA A 92 -9.06 6.41 -0.68
C ALA A 92 -7.86 7.37 -0.75
N GLY A 93 -6.81 7.13 0.04
CA GLY A 93 -5.62 7.99 0.05
C GLY A 93 -4.78 7.93 -1.23
N LEU A 94 -4.97 6.91 -2.07
CA LEU A 94 -4.30 6.77 -3.37
C LEU A 94 -5.24 7.04 -4.55
N GLY A 95 -6.53 7.29 -4.30
CA GLY A 95 -7.53 7.45 -5.35
C GLY A 95 -7.74 6.21 -6.24
N CYS A 96 -7.36 5.02 -5.76
CA CYS A 96 -7.46 3.77 -6.53
C CYS A 96 -8.76 3.03 -6.15
N GLU A 97 -9.49 2.53 -7.15
CA GLU A 97 -10.70 1.72 -6.97
C GLU A 97 -10.40 0.31 -6.42
N VAL A 98 -9.22 -0.20 -6.74
CA VAL A 98 -8.67 -1.45 -6.23
C VAL A 98 -7.16 -1.31 -6.13
N TYR A 99 -6.55 -1.93 -5.12
CA TYR A 99 -5.11 -1.81 -4.91
C TYR A 99 -4.54 -3.06 -4.24
N MET A 100 -3.43 -3.57 -4.77
CA MET A 100 -2.64 -4.68 -4.20
C MET A 100 -1.19 -4.26 -4.04
N GLN A 101 -0.38 -5.00 -3.27
CA GLN A 101 1.06 -4.74 -3.16
C GLN A 101 1.81 -5.84 -3.91
N ILE A 102 2.62 -5.48 -4.91
CA ILE A 102 3.40 -6.46 -5.70
C ILE A 102 4.85 -6.02 -6.00
N THR A 103 5.16 -4.73 -5.92
CA THR A 103 6.43 -4.15 -6.41
C THR A 103 7.62 -4.24 -5.43
N SER A 104 7.52 -5.01 -4.34
CA SER A 104 8.57 -5.09 -3.31
C SER A 104 8.69 -6.48 -2.64
N PRO A 105 8.77 -7.59 -3.38
CA PRO A 105 8.79 -8.97 -2.86
C PRO A 105 9.99 -9.28 -1.95
N ILE A 106 11.14 -8.60 -2.13
CA ILE A 106 12.34 -8.81 -1.31
C ILE A 106 12.09 -8.43 0.17
N ARG A 107 11.21 -7.46 0.41
CA ARG A 107 10.99 -6.85 1.74
C ARG A 107 9.56 -6.97 2.25
N ARG A 108 8.64 -7.52 1.45
CA ARG A 108 7.24 -7.74 1.83
C ARG A 108 6.78 -9.11 1.37
N PHE A 109 6.36 -9.93 2.33
CA PHE A 109 5.83 -11.27 2.05
C PHE A 109 4.55 -11.23 1.20
N VAL A 110 3.68 -10.23 1.40
CA VAL A 110 2.46 -10.04 0.58
C VAL A 110 2.82 -9.95 -0.90
N ASP A 111 3.81 -9.14 -1.26
CA ASP A 111 4.24 -8.98 -2.65
C ASP A 111 4.76 -10.29 -3.25
N LEU A 112 5.46 -11.11 -2.46
CA LEU A 112 5.98 -12.41 -2.91
C LEU A 112 4.84 -13.36 -3.27
N ILE A 113 3.84 -13.51 -2.40
CA ILE A 113 2.68 -14.38 -2.68
C ILE A 113 1.84 -13.83 -3.83
N THR A 114 1.70 -12.51 -3.94
CA THR A 114 0.98 -11.86 -5.05
C THR A 114 1.70 -12.10 -6.38
N GLN A 115 3.03 -12.02 -6.45
CA GLN A 115 3.77 -12.35 -7.67
C GLN A 115 3.59 -13.81 -8.08
N GLN A 116 3.63 -14.74 -7.12
CA GLN A 116 3.41 -16.16 -7.39
C GLN A 116 1.99 -16.42 -7.94
N GLN A 117 0.96 -15.84 -7.33
CA GLN A 117 -0.42 -15.95 -7.79
C GLN A 117 -0.62 -15.27 -9.16
N LEU A 118 -0.02 -14.09 -9.38
CA LEU A 118 -0.12 -13.37 -10.65
C LEU A 118 0.48 -14.20 -11.80
N LYS A 119 1.62 -14.86 -11.56
CA LYS A 119 2.23 -15.75 -12.54
C LYS A 119 1.25 -16.86 -12.97
N LEU A 120 0.59 -17.49 -12.00
CA LEU A 120 -0.38 -18.56 -12.27
C LEU A 120 -1.60 -18.05 -13.03
N LEU A 121 -2.10 -16.86 -12.64
CA LEU A 121 -3.19 -16.19 -13.34
C LEU A 121 -2.85 -15.93 -14.81
N ILE A 122 -1.65 -15.40 -15.10
CA ILE A 122 -1.17 -15.15 -16.47
C ILE A 122 -1.02 -16.47 -17.25
N GLU A 123 -0.51 -17.51 -16.61
CA GLU A 123 -0.38 -18.86 -17.18
C GLU A 123 -1.73 -19.60 -17.30
N LYS A 124 -2.83 -19.00 -16.83
CA LYS A 124 -4.18 -19.60 -16.78
C LYS A 124 -4.19 -20.94 -16.04
N LYS A 125 -3.46 -21.01 -14.94
CA LYS A 125 -3.41 -22.16 -14.02
C LYS A 125 -4.20 -21.86 -12.76
N ASP A 126 -4.60 -22.94 -12.08
CA ASP A 126 -5.25 -22.83 -10.78
C ASP A 126 -4.32 -22.16 -9.76
N PRO A 127 -4.90 -21.38 -8.81
CA PRO A 127 -4.14 -20.78 -7.74
C PRO A 127 -3.49 -21.87 -6.88
N VAL A 128 -2.22 -21.67 -6.52
CA VAL A 128 -1.52 -22.59 -5.59
C VAL A 128 -2.02 -22.38 -4.16
N PHE A 129 -2.46 -21.16 -3.84
CA PHE A 129 -2.95 -20.80 -2.52
C PHE A 129 -4.43 -20.45 -2.57
N SER A 130 -5.20 -20.98 -1.62
CA SER A 130 -6.64 -20.75 -1.57
C SER A 130 -6.98 -19.38 -0.97
N ILE A 131 -8.26 -19.01 -1.01
CA ILE A 131 -8.74 -17.78 -0.36
C ILE A 131 -8.59 -17.87 1.16
N GLU A 132 -8.70 -19.07 1.75
CA GLU A 132 -8.47 -19.31 3.19
C GLU A 132 -6.99 -19.07 3.57
N ASP A 133 -6.05 -19.49 2.73
CA ASP A 133 -4.63 -19.18 2.93
C ASP A 133 -4.38 -17.67 2.92
N MET A 134 -5.00 -16.96 1.96
CA MET A 134 -4.92 -15.49 1.86
C MET A 134 -5.51 -14.81 3.10
N MET A 135 -6.65 -15.29 3.60
CA MET A 135 -7.28 -14.77 4.81
C MET A 135 -6.35 -14.91 6.01
N ARG A 136 -5.84 -16.13 6.26
CA ARG A 136 -4.90 -16.41 7.35
C ARG A 136 -3.68 -15.49 7.29
N TRP A 137 -3.04 -15.37 6.13
CA TRP A 137 -1.85 -14.52 6.00
C TRP A 137 -2.18 -13.02 6.15
N SER A 138 -3.31 -12.56 5.62
CA SER A 138 -3.73 -11.16 5.77
C SER A 138 -3.88 -10.77 7.25
N GLU A 139 -4.40 -11.68 8.08
CA GLU A 139 -4.54 -11.51 9.51
C GLU A 139 -3.19 -11.56 10.24
N GLU A 140 -2.38 -12.58 9.99
CA GLU A 140 -1.05 -12.73 10.61
C GLU A 140 -0.15 -11.52 10.34
N ILE A 141 -0.13 -11.03 9.10
CA ILE A 141 0.68 -9.87 8.71
C ILE A 141 0.15 -8.60 9.37
N SER A 142 -1.17 -8.44 9.43
CA SER A 142 -1.79 -7.30 10.10
C SER A 142 -1.48 -7.27 11.61
N LEU A 143 -1.43 -8.44 12.26
CA LEU A 143 -1.03 -8.55 13.67
C LEU A 143 0.44 -8.21 13.89
N ARG A 144 1.34 -8.63 12.98
CA ARG A 144 2.77 -8.31 13.07
C ARG A 144 3.05 -6.82 12.89
N HIS A 145 2.32 -6.12 12.03
CA HIS A 145 2.50 -4.69 11.80
C HIS A 145 1.96 -3.80 12.93
N LYS A 146 1.13 -4.34 13.85
CA LYS A 146 0.60 -3.62 15.01
C LYS A 146 1.51 -3.71 16.25
N LYS A 147 2.50 -4.62 16.24
CA LYS A 147 3.51 -4.74 17.31
C LYS A 147 4.70 -3.85 17.00
#